data_AF-A0A2T4XDR5-F1
#
_entry.id   AF-A0A2T4XDR5-F1
#
_cell.length_a   1.000
_cell.length_b   1.000
_cell.length_c   1.000
_cell.angle_alpha   90.00
_cell.angle_beta   90.00
_cell.angle_gamma   90.00
#
_symmetry.space_group_name_H-M   'P 1'
#
loop_
_entity.id
_entity.type
_entity.pdbx_description
1 polymer ?
#
loop_
_entity_poly.entity_id
_entity_poly.type
_entity_poly.pdbx_seq_one_letter_code
_entity_poly.pdbx_strand_id
1 'polypeptide(L)'
;MEAVPFTADSTTMSVRVWSPNAGIPVRLKVEDATDPTISVETEATVTMAGEWETLVFDFSSEVAGTAPINLANTYNKASIFFNFGTSGADETYYWDDIEFGGESTEASVSNNYSTGWNMVSLPVMLEHSNYDEIFPMALTGTLFGFSGTYQEVSTLTNGSGYWLNFPLDADVTFSGGAMASVDHNLSEGWNMIGSVTESANMIDNGGIILPGTMYAFNGTYELATSIEPGEGYWIAASGAGTVTISSETTSALSGATGSATGNATDSPVYGNLRQAEELSLFTQLRIESGNQAQTLYFGEELQGTYHPLQLSLPPVPPS
;
A
#
# COMPACT_ATOMS: atom_id res chain seq x y z
N MET A 1 -14.99 -22.21 1.88
CA MET A 1 -14.93 -20.89 2.50
C MET A 1 -13.50 -20.43 2.39
N GLU A 2 -13.30 -19.16 2.06
CA GLU A 2 -11.96 -18.58 1.96
C GLU A 2 -11.36 -18.44 3.37
N ALA A 3 -10.03 -18.54 3.46
CA ALA A 3 -9.34 -18.43 4.74
C ALA A 3 -9.17 -16.94 5.11
N VAL A 4 -9.22 -16.63 6.40
CA VAL A 4 -8.80 -15.33 6.92
C VAL A 4 -7.30 -15.17 6.62
N PRO A 5 -6.87 -14.09 5.95
CA PRO A 5 -5.53 -14.00 5.36
C PRO A 5 -4.45 -13.55 6.37
N PHE A 6 -4.37 -14.22 7.52
CA PHE A 6 -3.38 -13.91 8.55
C PHE A 6 -1.93 -14.08 8.03
N THR A 7 -1.08 -13.10 8.33
CA THR A 7 0.37 -13.13 8.09
C THR A 7 1.14 -12.77 9.37
N ALA A 8 2.47 -12.83 9.34
CA ALA A 8 3.29 -12.43 10.48
C ALA A 8 3.11 -10.96 10.86
N ASP A 9 2.75 -10.12 9.89
CA ASP A 9 2.60 -8.67 10.05
C ASP A 9 1.12 -8.24 10.05
N SER A 10 0.17 -9.19 9.92
CA SER A 10 -1.26 -8.91 9.87
C SER A 10 -2.07 -9.99 10.60
N THR A 11 -2.34 -9.73 11.88
CA THR A 11 -3.05 -10.64 12.80
C THR A 11 -4.34 -10.05 13.38
N THR A 12 -4.83 -8.95 12.84
CA THR A 12 -5.95 -8.21 13.41
C THR A 12 -7.25 -8.41 12.62
N MET A 13 -8.38 -8.32 13.32
CA MET A 13 -9.70 -8.16 12.72
C MET A 13 -10.45 -7.06 13.48
N SER A 14 -11.28 -6.29 12.80
CA SER A 14 -12.13 -5.29 13.42
C SER A 14 -13.60 -5.70 13.30
N VAL A 15 -14.40 -5.33 14.29
CA VAL A 15 -15.86 -5.52 14.27
C VAL A 15 -16.51 -4.30 14.88
N ARG A 16 -17.47 -3.71 14.18
CA ARG A 16 -18.31 -2.67 14.75
C ARG A 16 -19.37 -3.29 15.64
N VAL A 17 -19.44 -2.86 16.89
CA VAL A 17 -20.35 -3.43 17.90
C VAL A 17 -21.19 -2.35 18.57
N TRP A 18 -22.38 -2.75 19.02
CA TRP A 18 -23.21 -1.97 19.91
C TRP A 18 -23.54 -2.79 21.15
N SER A 19 -23.40 -2.19 22.33
CA SER A 19 -23.68 -2.82 23.62
C SER A 19 -24.44 -1.87 24.55
N PRO A 20 -25.40 -2.37 25.34
CA PRO A 20 -26.09 -1.57 26.35
C PRO A 20 -25.17 -1.16 27.52
N ASN A 21 -24.04 -1.85 27.71
CA ASN A 21 -23.09 -1.60 28.80
C ASN A 21 -21.67 -1.41 28.26
N ALA A 22 -20.93 -0.47 28.86
CA ALA A 22 -19.49 -0.37 28.74
C ALA A 22 -18.78 -1.30 29.73
N GLY A 23 -17.49 -1.56 29.49
CA GLY A 23 -16.63 -2.37 30.35
C GLY A 23 -16.86 -3.88 30.24
N ILE A 24 -17.55 -4.34 29.20
CA ILE A 24 -17.78 -5.77 28.97
C ILE A 24 -16.75 -6.35 27.98
N PRO A 25 -16.27 -7.58 28.21
CA PRO A 25 -15.41 -8.26 27.26
C PRO A 25 -16.23 -8.79 26.09
N VAL A 26 -15.77 -8.54 24.88
CA VAL A 26 -16.21 -9.22 23.66
C VAL A 26 -15.07 -10.12 23.22
N ARG A 27 -15.38 -11.39 22.98
CA ARG A 27 -14.41 -12.38 22.52
C ARG A 27 -14.66 -12.71 21.06
N LEU A 28 -13.60 -12.66 20.25
CA LEU A 28 -13.62 -13.15 18.88
C LEU A 28 -12.78 -14.43 18.78
N LYS A 29 -13.39 -15.45 18.20
CA LYS A 29 -12.77 -16.75 17.92
C LYS A 29 -12.67 -16.93 16.41
N VAL A 30 -11.51 -17.37 15.94
CA VAL A 30 -11.35 -17.92 14.58
C VAL A 30 -10.94 -19.39 14.66
N GLU A 31 -11.53 -20.21 13.81
CA GLU A 31 -11.33 -21.67 13.79
C GLU A 31 -11.34 -22.25 12.37
N ASP A 32 -10.77 -23.45 12.24
CA ASP A 32 -11.01 -24.28 11.06
C ASP A 32 -12.45 -24.82 11.13
N ALA A 33 -13.24 -24.56 10.09
CA ALA A 33 -14.64 -24.97 10.03
C ALA A 33 -14.85 -26.50 10.05
N THR A 34 -13.80 -27.27 9.74
CA THR A 34 -13.80 -28.73 9.69
C THR A 34 -13.06 -29.40 10.85
N ASP A 35 -12.17 -28.68 11.55
CA ASP A 35 -11.46 -29.15 12.73
C ASP A 35 -11.53 -28.12 13.89
N PRO A 36 -12.46 -28.30 14.85
CA PRO A 36 -12.64 -27.36 15.95
C PRO A 36 -11.48 -27.38 16.97
N THR A 37 -10.49 -28.27 16.82
CA THR A 37 -9.27 -28.24 17.64
C THR A 37 -8.25 -27.22 17.14
N ILE A 38 -8.42 -26.73 15.90
CA ILE A 38 -7.65 -25.63 15.33
C ILE A 38 -8.43 -24.34 15.57
N SER A 39 -8.04 -23.60 16.60
CA SER A 39 -8.64 -22.30 16.92
C SER A 39 -7.71 -21.41 17.71
N VAL A 40 -7.91 -20.09 17.58
CA VAL A 40 -7.33 -19.06 18.44
C VAL A 40 -8.43 -18.07 18.83
N GLU A 41 -8.36 -17.55 20.05
CA GLU A 41 -9.32 -16.59 20.59
C GLU A 41 -8.57 -15.34 21.08
N THR A 42 -9.18 -14.17 20.91
CA THR A 42 -8.70 -12.91 21.48
C THR A 42 -9.89 -12.09 21.98
N GLU A 43 -9.62 -11.08 22.80
CA GLU A 43 -10.65 -10.26 23.45
C GLU A 43 -10.38 -8.77 23.29
N ALA A 44 -11.46 -8.04 23.11
CA ALA A 44 -11.50 -6.58 23.17
C ALA A 44 -12.58 -6.14 24.18
N THR A 45 -12.46 -4.95 24.74
CA THR A 45 -13.41 -4.43 25.73
C THR A 45 -14.23 -3.30 25.13
N VAL A 46 -15.56 -3.41 25.22
CA VAL A 46 -16.48 -2.32 24.90
C VAL A 46 -16.22 -1.16 25.85
N THR A 47 -15.99 0.04 25.34
CA THR A 47 -15.72 1.24 26.14
C THR A 47 -16.93 2.18 26.23
N MET A 48 -17.92 2.02 25.34
CA MET A 48 -19.07 2.92 25.24
C MET A 48 -20.40 2.17 25.47
N ALA A 49 -21.24 2.69 26.36
CA ALA A 49 -22.55 2.12 26.66
C ALA A 49 -23.64 2.80 25.81
N GLY A 50 -24.43 2.01 25.09
CA GLY A 50 -25.55 2.49 24.28
C GLY A 50 -25.16 3.13 22.95
N GLU A 51 -23.89 3.02 22.55
CA GLU A 51 -23.33 3.61 21.33
C GLU A 51 -22.66 2.53 20.46
N TRP A 52 -22.51 2.81 19.17
CA TRP A 52 -21.69 1.99 18.27
C TRP A 52 -20.21 2.34 18.44
N GLU A 53 -19.35 1.34 18.57
CA GLU A 53 -17.89 1.49 18.54
C GLU A 53 -17.25 0.36 17.73
N THR A 54 -16.05 0.58 17.21
CA THR A 54 -15.28 -0.47 16.51
C THR A 54 -14.31 -1.10 17.50
N LEU A 55 -14.35 -2.43 17.62
CA LEU A 55 -13.39 -3.18 18.43
C LEU A 55 -12.36 -3.84 17.53
N VAL A 56 -11.09 -3.78 17.96
CA VAL A 56 -9.97 -4.44 17.29
C VAL A 56 -9.58 -5.69 18.07
N PHE A 57 -9.54 -6.82 17.36
CA PHE A 57 -9.18 -8.12 17.85
C PHE A 57 -7.81 -8.51 17.29
N ASP A 58 -6.78 -8.49 18.13
CA ASP A 58 -5.42 -8.92 17.75
C ASP A 58 -5.19 -10.38 18.15
N PHE A 59 -5.09 -11.26 17.15
CA PHE A 59 -4.86 -12.69 17.35
C PHE A 59 -3.41 -13.06 17.67
N SER A 60 -2.47 -12.11 17.59
CA SER A 60 -1.12 -12.29 18.18
C SER A 60 -1.12 -12.12 19.70
N SER A 61 -2.21 -11.58 20.25
CA SER A 61 -2.44 -11.38 21.69
C SER A 61 -3.55 -12.32 22.18
N GLU A 62 -3.33 -13.63 22.11
CA GLU A 62 -4.39 -14.60 22.43
C GLU A 62 -4.82 -14.57 23.90
N VAL A 63 -6.09 -14.90 24.16
CA VAL A 63 -6.54 -15.12 25.54
C VAL A 63 -5.92 -16.38 26.14
N ALA A 64 -5.48 -16.25 27.39
CA ALA A 64 -4.86 -17.34 28.14
C ALA A 64 -5.76 -18.58 28.19
N GLY A 65 -5.18 -19.74 27.88
CA GLY A 65 -5.90 -21.01 27.81
C GLY A 65 -6.30 -21.44 26.40
N THR A 66 -6.01 -20.63 25.38
CA THR A 66 -6.10 -21.02 23.97
C THR A 66 -4.70 -21.18 23.36
N ALA A 67 -4.61 -21.83 22.20
CA ALA A 67 -3.35 -21.94 21.49
C ALA A 67 -3.01 -20.58 20.82
N PRO A 68 -1.74 -20.15 20.82
CA PRO A 68 -1.31 -18.99 20.04
C PRO A 68 -1.65 -19.16 18.56
N ILE A 69 -1.82 -18.05 17.84
CA ILE A 69 -2.05 -18.10 16.39
C ILE A 69 -0.92 -18.85 15.68
N ASN A 70 -1.29 -19.77 14.78
CA ASN A 70 -0.35 -20.51 13.95
C ASN A 70 -0.67 -20.26 12.49
N LEU A 71 0.18 -19.48 11.82
CA LEU A 71 0.02 -19.04 10.44
C LEU A 71 0.09 -20.19 9.41
N ALA A 72 0.49 -21.40 9.83
CA ALA A 72 0.42 -22.59 8.97
C ALA A 72 -0.97 -23.25 8.96
N ASN A 73 -1.85 -22.88 9.89
CA ASN A 73 -3.21 -23.41 9.98
C ASN A 73 -4.17 -22.63 9.08
N THR A 74 -5.28 -23.26 8.71
CA THR A 74 -6.40 -22.60 8.04
C THR A 74 -7.43 -22.14 9.06
N TYR A 75 -7.84 -20.88 8.96
CA TYR A 75 -8.95 -20.31 9.74
C TYR A 75 -9.99 -19.79 8.76
N ASN A 76 -11.20 -20.33 8.78
CA ASN A 76 -12.25 -19.99 7.79
C ASN A 76 -13.66 -19.92 8.40
N LYS A 77 -13.74 -19.82 9.73
CA LYS A 77 -14.96 -19.57 10.49
C LYS A 77 -14.65 -18.65 11.67
N ALA A 78 -15.46 -17.61 11.83
CA ALA A 78 -15.40 -16.71 12.97
C ALA A 78 -16.63 -16.89 13.89
N SER A 79 -16.47 -16.65 15.18
CA SER A 79 -17.56 -16.62 16.17
C SER A 79 -17.30 -15.52 17.19
N ILE A 80 -18.31 -14.69 17.44
CA ILE A 80 -18.25 -13.55 18.37
C ILE A 80 -19.10 -13.82 19.60
N PHE A 81 -18.57 -13.51 20.77
CA PHE A 81 -19.23 -13.71 22.06
C PHE A 81 -19.24 -12.41 22.85
N PHE A 82 -20.43 -11.88 23.11
CA PHE A 82 -20.60 -10.69 23.92
C PHE A 82 -20.65 -11.02 25.40
N ASN A 83 -20.06 -10.13 26.22
CA ASN A 83 -20.03 -10.25 27.68
C ASN A 83 -19.48 -11.62 28.13
N PHE A 84 -18.38 -12.05 27.51
CA PHE A 84 -17.84 -13.40 27.69
C PHE A 84 -17.53 -13.70 29.16
N GLY A 85 -17.91 -14.90 29.60
CA GLY A 85 -17.76 -15.33 31.00
C GLY A 85 -18.85 -14.83 31.95
N THR A 86 -19.77 -13.99 31.50
CA THR A 86 -20.91 -13.51 32.29
C THR A 86 -22.17 -14.30 31.98
N SER A 87 -22.98 -14.59 33.01
CA SER A 87 -24.32 -15.18 32.81
C SER A 87 -25.26 -14.16 32.18
N GLY A 88 -25.93 -14.54 31.10
CA GLY A 88 -26.82 -13.63 30.37
C GLY A 88 -27.97 -13.07 31.22
N ALA A 89 -28.30 -11.79 30.99
CA ALA A 89 -29.30 -11.04 31.74
C ALA A 89 -30.38 -10.38 30.82
N ASP A 90 -30.79 -11.07 29.74
CA ASP A 90 -31.69 -10.56 28.69
C ASP A 90 -31.19 -9.24 28.05
N GLU A 91 -29.88 -9.18 27.80
CA GLU A 91 -29.21 -8.06 27.13
C GLU A 91 -29.18 -8.28 25.61
N THR A 92 -29.36 -7.20 24.84
CA THR A 92 -29.28 -7.23 23.38
C THR A 92 -27.98 -6.60 22.92
N TYR A 93 -27.24 -7.29 22.06
CA TYR A 93 -26.01 -6.80 21.42
C TYR A 93 -26.19 -6.79 19.90
N TYR A 94 -25.51 -5.87 19.22
CA TYR A 94 -25.44 -5.86 17.76
C TYR A 94 -23.98 -5.85 17.32
N TRP A 95 -23.74 -6.39 16.13
CA TRP A 95 -22.46 -6.29 15.43
C TRP A 95 -22.70 -6.11 13.95
N ASP A 96 -21.79 -5.42 13.29
CA ASP A 96 -21.73 -5.19 11.85
C ASP A 96 -20.27 -4.97 11.43
N ASP A 97 -20.03 -4.73 10.13
CA ASP A 97 -18.74 -4.27 9.59
C ASP A 97 -17.55 -5.10 10.12
N ILE A 98 -17.61 -6.43 9.95
CA ILE A 98 -16.48 -7.31 10.29
C ILE A 98 -15.45 -7.29 9.16
N GLU A 99 -14.24 -6.84 9.48
CA GLU A 99 -13.15 -6.69 8.53
C GLU A 99 -11.87 -7.36 9.02
N PHE A 100 -11.01 -7.73 8.08
CA PHE A 100 -9.64 -8.13 8.38
C PHE A 100 -8.77 -6.88 8.49
N GLY A 101 -8.08 -6.68 9.62
CA GLY A 101 -7.34 -5.45 9.94
C GLY A 101 -7.70 -4.82 11.29
N GLY A 102 -7.12 -3.65 11.59
CA GLY A 102 -7.36 -2.88 12.82
C GLY A 102 -8.54 -1.89 12.73
N GLU A 103 -8.67 -1.03 13.74
CA GLU A 103 -9.57 0.14 13.68
C GLU A 103 -9.16 0.93 12.44
N SER A 104 -10.10 1.18 11.53
CA SER A 104 -9.88 2.15 10.48
C SER A 104 -9.71 3.49 11.18
N THR A 105 -8.46 3.91 11.39
CA THR A 105 -8.21 5.29 11.78
C THR A 105 -8.69 6.12 10.61
N GLU A 106 -9.88 6.69 10.70
CA GLU A 106 -10.43 7.48 9.59
C GLU A 106 -9.46 8.61 9.26
N ALA A 107 -9.06 8.66 7.99
CA ALA A 107 -8.18 9.67 7.46
C ALA A 107 -8.87 10.39 6.31
N SER A 108 -8.49 11.65 6.13
CA SER A 108 -8.89 12.42 4.97
C SER A 108 -7.67 13.03 4.31
N VAL A 109 -7.53 12.77 3.01
CA VAL A 109 -6.41 13.21 2.18
C VAL A 109 -6.99 14.00 1.01
N SER A 110 -6.38 15.13 0.65
CA SER A 110 -6.81 15.91 -0.50
C SER A 110 -5.66 16.08 -1.50
N ASN A 111 -5.94 15.79 -2.76
CA ASN A 111 -5.01 15.97 -3.87
C ASN A 111 -5.61 16.89 -4.92
N ASN A 112 -4.74 17.59 -5.63
CA ASN A 112 -5.10 18.37 -6.81
C ASN A 112 -4.54 17.66 -8.06
N TYR A 113 -5.43 17.32 -8.98
CA TYR A 113 -5.08 16.75 -10.28
C TYR A 113 -5.19 17.81 -11.35
N SER A 114 -4.19 17.89 -12.22
CA SER A 114 -4.15 18.89 -13.29
C SER A 114 -4.98 18.44 -14.50
N THR A 115 -5.33 19.38 -15.37
CA THR A 115 -5.93 19.09 -16.67
C THR A 115 -5.04 18.12 -17.47
N GLY A 116 -5.63 17.05 -18.01
CA GLY A 116 -4.95 16.02 -18.78
C GLY A 116 -4.73 14.72 -18.00
N TRP A 117 -3.72 13.96 -18.41
CA TRP A 117 -3.36 12.68 -17.78
C TRP A 117 -2.67 12.88 -16.43
N ASN A 118 -3.12 12.16 -15.41
CA ASN A 118 -2.53 12.12 -14.08
C ASN A 118 -2.32 10.67 -13.66
N MET A 119 -1.28 10.44 -12.85
CA MET A 119 -1.09 9.17 -12.17
C MET A 119 -1.77 9.24 -10.81
N VAL A 120 -2.82 8.46 -10.61
CA VAL A 120 -3.66 8.49 -9.41
C VAL A 120 -3.54 7.20 -8.62
N SER A 121 -3.82 7.25 -7.33
CA SER A 121 -4.01 6.07 -6.47
C SER A 121 -5.06 6.34 -5.38
N LEU A 122 -5.43 5.30 -4.64
CA LEU A 122 -6.25 5.44 -3.43
C LEU A 122 -5.35 5.42 -2.19
N PRO A 123 -5.22 6.55 -1.47
CA PRO A 123 -4.36 6.64 -0.29
C PRO A 123 -5.03 6.11 0.98
N VAL A 124 -6.34 5.93 0.98
CA VAL A 124 -7.12 5.40 2.11
C VAL A 124 -7.86 4.14 1.67
N MET A 125 -8.18 3.28 2.62
CA MET A 125 -9.08 2.15 2.41
C MET A 125 -10.49 2.69 2.28
N LEU A 126 -11.01 2.67 1.06
CA LEU A 126 -12.40 3.05 0.77
C LEU A 126 -12.98 2.06 -0.24
N GLU A 127 -14.26 1.74 -0.08
CA GLU A 127 -15.00 0.92 -1.04
C GLU A 127 -15.77 1.79 -2.03
N HIS A 128 -15.85 1.33 -3.27
CA HIS A 128 -16.53 2.00 -4.38
C HIS A 128 -16.94 0.97 -5.44
N SER A 129 -17.99 1.28 -6.19
CA SER A 129 -18.42 0.44 -7.31
C SER A 129 -17.83 0.89 -8.65
N ASN A 130 -17.38 2.15 -8.72
CA ASN A 130 -16.77 2.72 -9.91
C ASN A 130 -15.87 3.92 -9.57
N TYR A 131 -14.90 4.22 -10.43
CA TYR A 131 -13.94 5.30 -10.19
C TYR A 131 -14.55 6.70 -10.25
N ASP A 132 -15.67 6.90 -10.94
CA ASP A 132 -16.35 8.19 -11.02
C ASP A 132 -17.01 8.61 -9.69
N GLU A 133 -17.23 7.67 -8.77
CA GLU A 133 -17.64 7.96 -7.38
C GLU A 133 -16.54 8.69 -6.60
N ILE A 134 -15.28 8.44 -6.94
CA ILE A 134 -14.09 9.02 -6.29
C ILE A 134 -13.58 10.23 -7.09
N PHE A 135 -13.57 10.10 -8.41
CA PHE A 135 -13.05 11.09 -9.34
C PHE A 135 -14.18 11.60 -10.27
N PRO A 136 -15.16 12.36 -9.75
CA PRO A 136 -16.36 12.73 -10.49
C PRO A 136 -16.10 13.67 -11.68
N MET A 137 -14.92 14.31 -11.72
CA MET A 137 -14.50 15.18 -12.81
C MET A 137 -13.70 14.44 -13.89
N ALA A 138 -13.32 13.18 -13.69
CA ALA A 138 -12.53 12.44 -14.66
C ALA A 138 -13.33 12.09 -15.92
N LEU A 139 -12.64 11.98 -17.05
CA LEU A 139 -13.23 11.53 -18.31
C LEU A 139 -13.64 10.05 -18.21
N THR A 140 -14.85 9.75 -18.68
CA THR A 140 -15.36 8.38 -18.74
C THR A 140 -14.51 7.49 -19.66
N GLY A 141 -14.21 6.26 -19.25
CA GLY A 141 -13.38 5.31 -20.00
C GLY A 141 -11.89 5.65 -20.04
N THR A 142 -11.39 6.36 -19.01
CA THR A 142 -9.98 6.78 -18.97
C THR A 142 -9.19 6.27 -17.77
N LEU A 143 -9.75 5.37 -16.96
CA LEU A 143 -9.00 4.71 -15.90
C LEU A 143 -8.24 3.50 -16.47
N PHE A 144 -6.90 3.54 -16.40
CA PHE A 144 -6.04 2.47 -16.89
C PHE A 144 -5.05 1.99 -15.84
N GLY A 145 -5.06 0.69 -15.56
CA GLY A 145 -3.99 0.00 -14.84
C GLY A 145 -2.90 -0.51 -15.79
N PHE A 146 -1.80 -1.02 -15.25
CA PHE A 146 -0.71 -1.59 -16.05
C PHE A 146 -0.29 -2.98 -15.57
N SER A 147 -0.29 -3.94 -16.49
CA SER A 147 0.25 -5.29 -16.29
C SER A 147 1.00 -5.72 -17.55
N GLY A 148 2.16 -5.10 -17.78
CA GLY A 148 2.95 -5.21 -19.02
C GLY A 148 2.36 -4.46 -20.22
N THR A 149 1.05 -4.23 -20.23
CA THR A 149 0.32 -3.35 -21.16
C THR A 149 -0.77 -2.60 -20.41
N TYR A 150 -1.29 -1.52 -20.99
CA TYR A 150 -2.42 -0.79 -20.41
C TYR A 150 -3.71 -1.61 -20.48
N GLN A 151 -4.44 -1.62 -19.36
CA GLN A 151 -5.72 -2.29 -19.22
C GLN A 151 -6.74 -1.26 -18.74
N GLU A 152 -7.79 -1.03 -19.53
CA GLU A 152 -8.92 -0.20 -19.11
C GLU A 152 -9.66 -0.93 -17.98
N VAL A 153 -9.91 -0.24 -16.88
CA VAL A 153 -10.60 -0.78 -15.71
C VAL A 153 -11.64 0.22 -15.22
N SER A 154 -12.62 -0.24 -14.45
CA SER A 154 -13.70 0.60 -13.91
C SER A 154 -13.57 0.88 -12.42
N THR A 155 -12.68 0.19 -11.72
CA THR A 155 -12.47 0.29 -10.27
C THR A 155 -10.99 0.40 -9.97
N LEU A 156 -10.69 0.96 -8.79
CA LEU A 156 -9.32 1.03 -8.27
C LEU A 156 -9.17 0.01 -7.15
N THR A 157 -7.97 -0.53 -7.04
CA THR A 157 -7.54 -1.30 -5.85
C THR A 157 -6.76 -0.37 -4.93
N ASN A 158 -7.06 -0.41 -3.63
CA ASN A 158 -6.34 0.36 -2.61
C ASN A 158 -4.82 0.16 -2.74
N GLY A 159 -4.07 1.25 -2.66
CA GLY A 159 -2.61 1.25 -2.80
C GLY A 159 -2.08 1.05 -4.23
N SER A 160 -2.90 0.72 -5.22
CA SER A 160 -2.45 0.55 -6.61
C SER A 160 -2.46 1.87 -7.40
N GLY A 161 -1.55 2.00 -8.38
CA GLY A 161 -1.42 3.16 -9.24
C GLY A 161 -2.12 3.00 -10.59
N TYR A 162 -2.68 4.08 -11.11
CA TYR A 162 -3.45 4.11 -12.35
C TYR A 162 -3.20 5.39 -13.14
N TRP A 163 -3.47 5.36 -14.43
CA TRP A 163 -3.69 6.56 -15.22
C TRP A 163 -5.16 6.98 -15.16
N LEU A 164 -5.41 8.28 -15.08
CA LEU A 164 -6.74 8.86 -15.21
C LEU A 164 -6.66 10.23 -15.91
N ASN A 165 -7.61 10.54 -16.78
CA ASN A 165 -7.61 11.79 -17.56
C ASN A 165 -8.69 12.76 -17.07
N PHE A 166 -8.31 14.01 -16.82
CA PHE A 166 -9.22 15.06 -16.38
C PHE A 166 -9.38 16.14 -17.46
N PRO A 167 -10.61 16.63 -17.73
CA PRO A 167 -10.85 17.69 -18.71
C PRO A 167 -10.45 19.09 -18.20
N LEU A 168 -10.31 19.24 -16.88
CA LEU A 168 -9.96 20.46 -16.15
C LEU A 168 -9.24 20.06 -14.85
N ASP A 169 -8.56 21.01 -14.20
CA ASP A 169 -7.99 20.79 -12.87
C ASP A 169 -9.11 20.39 -11.87
N ALA A 170 -8.81 19.43 -11.00
CA ALA A 170 -9.78 18.84 -10.08
C ALA A 170 -9.16 18.65 -8.69
N ASP A 171 -9.84 19.14 -7.65
CA ASP A 171 -9.54 18.81 -6.26
C ASP A 171 -10.36 17.59 -5.85
N VAL A 172 -9.69 16.58 -5.28
CA VAL A 172 -10.32 15.34 -4.83
C VAL A 172 -9.98 15.13 -3.37
N THR A 173 -10.99 14.84 -2.57
CA THR A 173 -10.83 14.49 -1.15
C THR A 173 -11.21 13.03 -0.97
N PHE A 174 -10.26 12.25 -0.48
CA PHE A 174 -10.44 10.87 -0.06
C PHE A 174 -10.80 10.85 1.41
N SER A 175 -11.78 10.02 1.79
CA SER A 175 -12.15 9.79 3.19
C SER A 175 -12.41 8.30 3.38
N GLY A 176 -11.74 7.69 4.35
CA GLY A 176 -11.83 6.27 4.65
C GLY A 176 -10.78 5.83 5.64
N GLY A 177 -10.59 4.52 5.79
CA GLY A 177 -9.62 3.96 6.74
C GLY A 177 -8.18 4.28 6.38
N ALA A 178 -7.37 4.70 7.35
CA ALA A 178 -5.96 4.92 7.16
C ALA A 178 -5.25 3.61 6.78
N MET A 179 -4.50 3.69 5.71
CA MET A 179 -3.59 2.67 5.21
C MET A 179 -2.17 3.14 5.52
N ALA A 180 -1.47 2.49 6.44
CA ALA A 180 -0.08 2.83 6.79
C ALA A 180 0.93 2.05 5.93
N SER A 181 0.51 0.91 5.37
CA SER A 181 1.37 0.03 4.60
C SER A 181 0.58 -0.75 3.54
N VAL A 182 1.23 -1.07 2.41
CA VAL A 182 0.68 -1.95 1.37
C VAL A 182 1.79 -2.72 0.66
N ASP A 183 1.55 -4.00 0.39
CA ASP A 183 2.45 -4.85 -0.39
C ASP A 183 2.10 -4.81 -1.88
N HIS A 184 3.12 -4.72 -2.72
CA HIS A 184 3.02 -4.77 -4.17
C HIS A 184 3.82 -5.91 -4.76
N ASN A 185 3.12 -6.75 -5.52
CA ASN A 185 3.76 -7.76 -6.35
C ASN A 185 4.15 -7.14 -7.68
N LEU A 186 5.45 -7.09 -7.94
CA LEU A 186 6.05 -6.56 -9.14
C LEU A 186 6.36 -7.68 -10.13
N SER A 187 6.31 -7.33 -11.41
CA SER A 187 6.86 -8.10 -12.51
C SER A 187 8.21 -7.52 -12.95
N GLU A 188 9.04 -8.32 -13.63
CA GLU A 188 10.20 -7.78 -14.34
C GLU A 188 9.75 -6.70 -15.33
N GLY A 189 10.40 -5.54 -15.31
CA GLY A 189 10.00 -4.41 -16.14
C GLY A 189 9.42 -3.23 -15.36
N TRP A 190 8.68 -2.38 -16.08
CA TRP A 190 7.96 -1.24 -15.50
C TRP A 190 6.68 -1.71 -14.78
N ASN A 191 6.41 -1.17 -13.61
CA ASN A 191 5.23 -1.43 -12.80
C ASN A 191 4.62 -0.10 -12.33
N MET A 192 3.29 -0.02 -12.28
CA MET A 192 2.59 1.07 -11.62
C MET A 192 2.29 0.68 -10.17
N ILE A 193 2.61 1.56 -9.24
CA ILE A 193 2.29 1.45 -7.82
C ILE A 193 1.55 2.71 -7.39
N GLY A 194 0.79 2.63 -6.31
CA GLY A 194 0.10 3.76 -5.73
C GLY A 194 0.79 4.28 -4.49
N SER A 195 -0.02 4.72 -3.53
CA SER A 195 0.41 5.38 -2.31
C SER A 195 -0.36 4.85 -1.10
N VAL A 196 0.04 5.31 0.08
CA VAL A 196 -0.63 5.06 1.35
C VAL A 196 -1.09 6.40 1.95
N THR A 197 -1.69 6.39 3.14
CA THR A 197 -2.38 7.57 3.71
C THR A 197 -1.44 8.72 4.05
N GLU A 198 -0.20 8.40 4.40
CA GLU A 198 0.84 9.37 4.70
C GLU A 198 2.03 9.21 3.75
N SER A 199 2.91 10.22 3.70
CA SER A 199 4.14 10.13 2.93
C SER A 199 4.95 8.91 3.37
N ALA A 200 5.37 8.10 2.40
CA ALA A 200 5.90 6.77 2.63
C ALA A 200 7.18 6.52 1.85
N ASN A 201 7.90 5.49 2.30
CA ASN A 201 9.08 4.97 1.63
C ASN A 201 8.82 3.56 1.11
N MET A 202 9.60 3.19 0.09
CA MET A 202 9.62 1.84 -0.43
C MET A 202 10.63 0.98 0.32
N ILE A 203 10.18 -0.19 0.76
CA ILE A 203 10.97 -1.24 1.37
C ILE A 203 11.14 -2.35 0.33
N ASP A 204 12.37 -2.54 -0.14
CA ASP A 204 12.75 -3.56 -1.12
C ASP A 204 13.72 -4.56 -0.50
N ASN A 205 13.18 -5.50 0.28
CA ASN A 205 13.98 -6.56 0.90
C ASN A 205 14.56 -7.54 -0.13
N GLY A 206 13.93 -7.65 -1.30
CA GLY A 206 14.37 -8.51 -2.40
C GLY A 206 15.53 -7.92 -3.22
N GLY A 207 15.78 -6.61 -3.10
CA GLY A 207 16.74 -5.89 -3.93
C GLY A 207 16.37 -5.93 -5.42
N ILE A 208 15.08 -6.00 -5.74
CA ILE A 208 14.59 -6.13 -7.12
C ILE A 208 14.38 -4.78 -7.81
N ILE A 209 14.23 -3.69 -7.06
CA ILE A 209 14.01 -2.35 -7.62
C ILE A 209 15.29 -1.83 -8.23
N LEU A 210 15.18 -1.35 -9.47
CA LEU A 210 16.28 -0.70 -10.16
C LEU A 210 16.45 0.72 -9.60
N PRO A 211 17.62 1.06 -9.01
CA PRO A 211 17.81 2.37 -8.41
C PRO A 211 17.61 3.51 -9.40
N GLY A 212 17.00 4.59 -8.91
CA GLY A 212 16.77 5.81 -9.68
C GLY A 212 15.60 5.74 -10.67
N THR A 213 14.76 4.70 -10.60
CA THR A 213 13.63 4.48 -11.53
C THR A 213 12.25 4.80 -10.97
N MET A 214 12.15 5.44 -9.80
CA MET A 214 10.86 5.90 -9.27
C MET A 214 10.46 7.22 -9.92
N TYR A 215 9.39 7.22 -10.72
CA TYR A 215 8.91 8.41 -11.43
C TYR A 215 7.46 8.73 -11.04
N ALA A 216 7.21 9.99 -10.69
CA ALA A 216 5.89 10.60 -10.66
C ALA A 216 5.58 11.28 -12.01
N PHE A 217 4.36 11.76 -12.19
CA PHE A 217 3.95 12.48 -13.39
C PHE A 217 3.20 13.77 -13.06
N ASN A 218 3.74 14.90 -13.50
CA ASN A 218 3.10 16.22 -13.40
C ASN A 218 3.16 16.92 -14.77
N GLY A 219 2.49 16.33 -15.76
CA GLY A 219 2.58 16.73 -17.18
C GLY A 219 3.86 16.24 -17.89
N THR A 220 4.91 15.95 -17.14
CA THR A 220 6.11 15.22 -17.58
C THR A 220 6.55 14.25 -16.48
N TYR A 221 7.39 13.28 -16.84
CA TYR A 221 8.01 12.41 -15.85
C TYR A 221 9.03 13.18 -15.01
N GLU A 222 8.84 13.06 -13.69
CA GLU A 222 9.72 13.62 -12.69
C GLU A 222 10.15 12.52 -11.73
N LEU A 223 11.38 12.59 -11.27
CA LEU A 223 11.91 11.57 -10.40
C LEU A 223 11.47 11.80 -8.96
N ALA A 224 10.84 10.79 -8.38
CA ALA A 224 10.40 10.82 -7.00
C ALA A 224 11.45 10.20 -6.07
N THR A 225 11.45 10.66 -4.82
CA THR A 225 12.28 10.13 -3.72
C THR A 225 11.45 9.69 -2.51
N SER A 226 10.16 10.04 -2.51
CA SER A 226 9.14 9.62 -1.55
C SER A 226 7.86 9.30 -2.32
N ILE A 227 6.99 8.54 -1.67
CA ILE A 227 5.65 8.23 -2.16
C ILE A 227 4.68 9.12 -1.39
N GLU A 228 3.98 9.99 -2.09
CA GLU A 228 3.03 10.93 -1.53
C GLU A 228 1.60 10.39 -1.68
N PRO A 229 0.73 10.62 -0.68
CA PRO A 229 -0.66 10.16 -0.71
C PRO A 229 -1.41 10.65 -1.96
N GLY A 230 -2.23 9.79 -2.56
CA GLY A 230 -3.10 10.05 -3.70
C GLY A 230 -2.42 10.00 -5.07
N GLU A 231 -1.09 9.95 -5.11
CA GLU A 231 -0.31 9.92 -6.34
C GLU A 231 -0.02 8.47 -6.80
N GLY A 232 0.14 8.27 -8.10
CA GLY A 232 0.66 7.04 -8.67
C GLY A 232 2.14 7.19 -9.08
N TYR A 233 2.88 6.09 -9.06
CA TYR A 233 4.29 6.06 -9.43
C TYR A 233 4.63 4.93 -10.39
N TRP A 234 5.58 5.19 -11.28
CA TRP A 234 6.28 4.15 -12.02
C TRP A 234 7.52 3.71 -11.26
N ILE A 235 7.78 2.41 -11.26
CA ILE A 235 9.05 1.83 -10.81
C ILE A 235 9.49 0.72 -11.76
N ALA A 236 10.79 0.54 -11.94
CA ALA A 236 11.33 -0.57 -12.73
C ALA A 236 11.93 -1.63 -11.80
N ALA A 237 11.57 -2.89 -12.05
CA ALA A 237 12.11 -4.04 -11.34
C ALA A 237 12.97 -4.90 -12.27
N SER A 238 14.06 -5.44 -11.74
CA SER A 238 14.96 -6.37 -12.41
C SER A 238 14.43 -7.80 -12.49
N GLY A 239 13.35 -8.09 -11.77
CA GLY A 239 12.72 -9.39 -11.69
C GLY A 239 11.37 -9.29 -10.98
N ALA A 240 10.60 -10.38 -10.98
CA ALA A 240 9.37 -10.46 -10.21
C ALA A 240 9.65 -10.61 -8.71
N GLY A 241 8.80 -10.04 -7.87
CA GLY A 241 8.88 -10.16 -6.41
C GLY A 241 8.04 -9.10 -5.70
N THR A 242 8.13 -9.05 -4.38
CA THR A 242 7.28 -8.18 -3.56
C THR A 242 8.08 -7.04 -2.96
N VAL A 243 7.49 -5.84 -2.96
CA VAL A 243 7.95 -4.66 -2.23
C VAL A 243 6.84 -4.14 -1.35
N THR A 244 7.21 -3.43 -0.28
CA THR A 244 6.24 -2.83 0.65
C THR A 244 6.37 -1.31 0.59
N ILE A 245 5.25 -0.61 0.49
CA ILE A 245 5.18 0.83 0.71
C ILE A 245 4.74 1.04 2.14
N SER A 246 5.49 1.78 2.95
CA SER A 246 5.15 2.03 4.36
C SER A 246 5.46 3.46 4.78
N SER A 247 4.50 4.09 5.48
CA SER A 247 4.69 5.36 6.19
C SER A 247 5.24 5.16 7.60
N GLU A 248 5.31 3.91 8.08
CA GLU A 248 5.90 3.61 9.37
C GLU A 248 7.41 3.76 9.27
N THR A 249 7.98 4.62 10.13
CA THR A 249 9.44 4.72 10.23
C THR A 249 9.97 3.37 10.67
N THR A 250 10.73 2.70 9.80
CA THR A 250 11.57 1.58 10.24
C THR A 250 12.46 2.13 11.35
N SER A 251 12.17 1.78 12.60
CA SER A 251 13.09 2.01 13.70
C SER A 251 14.34 1.23 13.34
N ALA A 252 15.32 1.93 12.77
CA ALA A 252 16.54 1.33 12.28
C ALA A 252 17.11 0.46 13.39
N LEU A 253 17.42 -0.80 13.07
CA LEU A 253 18.27 -1.64 13.90
C LEU A 253 19.55 -0.83 14.19
N SER A 254 19.60 -0.25 15.39
CA SER A 254 20.81 0.18 16.04
C SER A 254 21.65 -1.08 16.30
N GLY A 255 22.44 -1.49 15.30
CA GLY A 255 23.41 -2.57 15.46
C GLY A 255 23.52 -3.51 14.26
N ALA A 256 23.90 -3.00 13.10
CA ALA A 256 24.43 -3.84 12.02
C ALA A 256 25.73 -3.26 11.46
N THR A 257 26.76 -3.17 12.32
CA THR A 257 28.13 -3.44 11.87
C THR A 257 28.31 -4.95 11.75
N GLY A 258 27.56 -5.55 10.82
CA GLY A 258 27.61 -6.97 10.49
C GLY A 258 28.17 -7.12 9.09
N SER A 259 29.44 -7.51 8.99
CA SER A 259 30.08 -7.95 7.76
C SER A 259 29.25 -9.06 7.13
N ALA A 260 28.57 -8.75 6.03
CA ALA A 260 27.88 -9.74 5.21
C ALA A 260 28.94 -10.66 4.57
N THR A 261 29.12 -11.83 5.18
CA THR A 261 29.88 -12.96 4.63
C THR A 261 28.90 -13.99 4.05
N GLY A 262 27.84 -13.51 3.38
CA GLY A 262 26.91 -14.32 2.60
C GLY A 262 27.17 -14.11 1.10
N ASN A 263 27.44 -15.19 0.38
CA ASN A 263 27.76 -15.20 -1.05
C ASN A 263 26.50 -14.84 -1.89
N ALA A 264 26.21 -13.54 -2.02
CA ALA A 264 25.29 -13.00 -3.03
C ALA A 264 26.05 -12.88 -4.35
N THR A 265 25.96 -13.88 -5.23
CA THR A 265 26.79 -13.93 -6.46
C THR A 265 26.00 -13.88 -7.75
N ASP A 266 24.72 -13.47 -7.76
CA ASP A 266 23.98 -13.41 -9.03
C ASP A 266 23.03 -12.21 -9.25
N SER A 267 22.97 -11.23 -8.34
CA SER A 267 22.31 -9.94 -8.65
C SER A 267 23.35 -8.93 -9.12
N PRO A 268 23.30 -8.46 -10.38
CA PRO A 268 24.18 -7.38 -10.83
C PRO A 268 23.95 -6.14 -9.96
N VAL A 269 25.02 -5.64 -9.34
CA VAL A 269 25.00 -4.38 -8.59
C VAL A 269 24.93 -3.25 -9.61
N TYR A 270 23.73 -2.71 -9.83
CA TYR A 270 23.51 -1.59 -10.75
C TYR A 270 23.97 -0.27 -10.13
N GLY A 271 24.62 0.57 -10.95
CA GLY A 271 25.04 1.91 -10.54
C GLY A 271 23.87 2.88 -10.37
N ASN A 272 24.04 3.90 -9.52
CA ASN A 272 23.10 5.02 -9.39
C ASN A 272 23.39 6.06 -10.48
N LEU A 273 22.47 6.30 -11.41
CA LEU A 273 22.66 7.25 -12.52
C LEU A 273 22.75 8.74 -12.12
N ARG A 274 22.58 9.08 -10.83
CA ARG A 274 22.36 10.46 -10.38
C ARG A 274 23.42 11.04 -9.46
N GLN A 275 24.64 10.51 -9.44
CA GLN A 275 25.70 11.26 -8.77
C GLN A 275 25.98 12.51 -9.61
N ALA A 276 25.54 13.67 -9.12
CA ALA A 276 25.70 14.96 -9.80
C ALA A 276 27.18 15.28 -10.12
N GLU A 277 28.10 14.66 -9.38
CA GLU A 277 29.54 14.71 -9.59
C GLU A 277 29.95 14.07 -10.92
N GLU A 278 29.26 13.02 -11.38
CA GLU A 278 29.54 12.32 -12.65
C GLU A 278 28.93 13.03 -13.86
N LEU A 279 27.79 13.71 -13.69
CA LEU A 279 27.15 14.49 -14.77
C LEU A 279 28.07 15.59 -15.33
N SER A 280 29.01 16.09 -14.52
CA SER A 280 29.99 17.08 -14.94
C SER A 280 30.97 16.55 -16.01
N LEU A 281 31.08 15.23 -16.16
CA LEU A 281 31.94 14.57 -17.16
C LEU A 281 31.26 14.51 -18.53
N PHE A 282 29.94 14.57 -18.59
CA PHE A 282 29.17 14.46 -19.84
C PHE A 282 29.26 15.73 -20.69
N THR A 283 29.14 15.57 -22.01
CA THR A 283 28.90 16.70 -22.92
C THR A 283 27.55 17.32 -22.61
N GLN A 284 27.49 18.64 -22.48
CA GLN A 284 26.27 19.35 -22.11
C GLN A 284 25.72 20.14 -23.31
N LEU A 285 24.44 19.95 -23.62
CA LEU A 285 23.67 20.81 -24.51
C LEU A 285 22.58 21.49 -23.68
N ARG A 286 22.71 22.80 -23.52
CA ARG A 286 21.69 23.61 -22.87
C ARG A 286 20.70 24.12 -23.93
N ILE A 287 19.44 23.79 -23.76
CA ILE A 287 18.33 24.21 -24.62
C ILE A 287 17.52 25.25 -23.83
N GLU A 288 17.30 26.42 -24.42
CA GLU A 288 16.56 27.51 -23.80
C GLU A 288 15.39 27.94 -24.69
N SER A 289 14.23 28.17 -24.08
CA SER A 289 13.05 28.75 -24.74
C SER A 289 12.32 29.67 -23.75
N GLY A 290 12.40 30.98 -23.97
CA GLY A 290 11.83 31.97 -23.06
C GLY A 290 12.44 31.85 -21.66
N ASN A 291 11.59 31.63 -20.64
CA ASN A 291 12.02 31.44 -19.25
C ASN A 291 12.31 29.97 -18.87
N GLN A 292 12.21 29.03 -19.83
CA GLN A 292 12.50 27.62 -19.60
C GLN A 292 13.88 27.25 -20.13
N ALA A 293 14.63 26.47 -19.35
CA ALA A 293 15.92 25.94 -19.75
C ALA A 293 16.05 24.48 -19.31
N GLN A 294 16.60 23.64 -20.19
CA GLN A 294 16.91 22.25 -19.90
C GLN A 294 18.34 21.96 -20.36
N THR A 295 19.10 21.23 -19.55
CA THR A 295 20.46 20.79 -19.92
C THR A 295 20.43 19.30 -20.21
N LEU A 296 20.77 18.93 -21.44
CA LEU A 296 20.94 17.56 -21.88
C LEU A 296 22.41 17.16 -21.71
N TYR A 297 22.65 16.06 -21.03
CA TYR A 297 23.97 15.47 -20.83
C TYR A 297 24.12 14.26 -21.78
N PHE A 298 25.19 14.18 -22.57
CA PHE A 298 25.40 13.10 -23.55
C PHE A 298 26.89 12.84 -23.83
N GLY A 299 27.20 11.73 -24.50
CA GLY A 299 28.51 11.52 -25.13
C GLY A 299 29.64 10.97 -24.26
N GLU A 300 29.38 10.62 -22.99
CA GLU A 300 30.34 9.87 -22.16
C GLU A 300 29.85 8.46 -21.83
N GLU A 301 30.81 7.57 -21.60
CA GLU A 301 30.55 6.20 -21.15
C GLU A 301 30.21 6.23 -19.67
N LEU A 302 28.98 5.84 -19.32
CA LEU A 302 28.57 5.75 -17.93
C LEU A 302 29.45 4.73 -17.20
N GLN A 303 29.99 5.13 -16.06
CA GLN A 303 30.83 4.27 -15.24
C GLN A 303 29.96 3.30 -14.44
N GLY A 304 29.84 2.05 -14.90
CA GLY A 304 29.12 1.00 -14.17
C GLY A 304 28.29 0.09 -15.07
N THR A 305 27.67 -0.92 -14.47
CA THR A 305 26.66 -1.73 -15.15
C THR A 305 25.29 -1.09 -14.89
N TYR A 306 24.54 -0.84 -15.96
CA TYR A 306 23.20 -0.26 -15.88
C TYR A 306 22.20 -1.17 -16.56
N HIS A 307 21.04 -1.32 -15.94
CA HIS A 307 19.94 -1.99 -16.58
C HIS A 307 19.36 -1.08 -17.67
N PRO A 308 18.94 -1.61 -18.84
CA PRO A 308 18.35 -0.79 -19.91
C PRO A 308 17.20 0.10 -19.42
N LEU A 309 16.41 -0.37 -18.44
CA LEU A 309 15.29 0.41 -17.90
C LEU A 309 15.72 1.63 -17.08
N GLN A 310 16.92 1.62 -16.50
CA GLN A 310 17.46 2.82 -15.83
C GLN A 310 17.79 3.92 -16.85
N LEU A 311 18.01 3.55 -18.11
CA LEU A 311 18.32 4.47 -19.22
C LEU A 311 17.08 4.81 -20.08
N SER A 312 15.91 4.32 -19.70
CA SER A 312 14.64 4.54 -20.40
C SER A 312 13.66 5.28 -19.51
N LEU A 313 12.74 6.03 -20.11
CA LEU A 313 11.59 6.58 -19.39
C LEU A 313 10.49 5.51 -19.24
N PRO A 314 9.63 5.64 -18.22
CA PRO A 314 8.44 4.80 -18.11
C PRO A 314 7.50 4.92 -19.32
N PRO A 315 6.57 3.96 -19.51
CA PRO A 315 5.55 4.03 -20.56
C PRO A 315 4.73 5.31 -20.47
N VAL A 316 4.56 6.05 -21.57
CA VAL A 316 3.74 7.28 -21.62
C VAL A 316 2.24 7.00 -21.40
N PRO A 317 1.43 7.98 -20.95
CA PRO A 317 -0.01 7.78 -20.76
C PRO A 317 -0.72 7.17 -21.98
N PRO A 318 -1.86 6.46 -21.80
CA PRO A 318 -2.67 5.93 -22.89
C PRO A 318 -3.07 7.00 -23.92
N SER A 319 -3.17 6.60 -25.19
CA SER A 319 -3.54 7.46 -26.33
C SER A 319 -5.04 7.57 -26.55
#